data_AF-A0A1V4T1W8-F1
#
_entry.id   AF-A0A1V4T1W8-F1
#
_cell.length_a   1.000
_cell.length_b   1.000
_cell.length_c   1.000
_cell.angle_alpha   90.00
_cell.angle_beta   90.00
_cell.angle_gamma   90.00
#
_symmetry.space_group_name_H-M   'P 1'
#
loop_
_entity.id
_entity.type
_entity.pdbx_description
1 polymer ?
#
loop_
_entity_poly.entity_id
_entity_poly.type
_entity_poly.pdbx_seq_one_letter_code
_entity_poly.pdbx_strand_id
1 'polypeptide(L)'
;YILAGFSSATIQTNILQELYNKYGLDIKFDKHNNFRLFGVKVIQTFTGTIAGLGAIRGMTSYGAYINEASLAKQEVFKEIISRCSGTGARIIFDTNPDNPEHWLKKEYIDQAAVNGNILSFHFTLNDNTFLSDRYRKNIMAATPSGMFY
;
A
#
# COMPACT_ATOMS: atom_id res chain seq x y z
N TYR A 1 0.76 9.96 -10.35
CA TYR A 1 0.72 9.24 -9.07
C TYR A 1 1.22 7.84 -9.31
N ILE A 2 1.77 7.21 -8.27
CA ILE A 2 2.25 5.83 -8.31
C ILE A 2 1.22 4.94 -7.60
N LEU A 3 0.86 3.82 -8.22
CA LEU A 3 0.16 2.72 -7.58
C LEU A 3 1.13 1.54 -7.46
N ALA A 4 1.45 1.16 -6.24
CA ALA A 4 2.40 0.12 -5.95
C ALA A 4 1.74 -1.03 -5.16
N GLY A 5 2.16 -2.24 -5.46
CA GLY A 5 1.79 -3.45 -4.75
C GLY A 5 2.75 -4.57 -5.09
N PHE A 6 2.69 -5.69 -4.37
CA PHE A 6 3.66 -6.78 -4.51
C PHE A 6 3.82 -7.27 -5.96
N SER A 7 2.68 -7.45 -6.65
CA SER A 7 2.61 -7.89 -8.04
C SER A 7 1.40 -7.28 -8.76
N SER A 8 1.33 -7.45 -10.09
CA SER A 8 0.14 -7.09 -10.87
C SER A 8 -1.12 -7.80 -10.36
N ALA A 9 -1.00 -9.08 -10.01
CA ALA A 9 -2.12 -9.88 -9.50
C ALA A 9 -2.69 -9.30 -8.19
N THR A 10 -1.82 -8.94 -7.24
CA THR A 10 -2.24 -8.38 -5.95
C THR A 10 -2.83 -6.98 -6.11
N ILE A 11 -2.30 -6.15 -7.02
CA ILE A 11 -2.92 -4.85 -7.34
C ILE A 11 -4.33 -5.05 -7.91
N GLN A 12 -4.49 -6.01 -8.82
CA GLN A 12 -5.79 -6.32 -9.41
C GLN A 12 -6.81 -6.76 -8.35
N THR A 13 -6.45 -7.71 -7.50
CA THR A 13 -7.39 -8.30 -6.52
C THR A 13 -7.67 -7.39 -5.33
N ASN A 14 -6.65 -6.71 -4.80
CA ASN A 14 -6.79 -5.99 -3.53
C ASN A 14 -7.27 -4.55 -3.74
N ILE A 15 -7.01 -3.96 -4.90
CA ILE A 15 -7.24 -2.54 -5.15
C ILE A 15 -8.24 -2.34 -6.27
N LEU A 16 -7.90 -2.78 -7.49
CA LEU A 16 -8.67 -2.44 -8.68
C LEU A 16 -10.06 -3.09 -8.67
N GLN A 17 -10.14 -4.35 -8.23
CA GLN A 17 -11.41 -5.05 -8.12
C GLN A 17 -12.34 -4.42 -7.09
N GLU A 18 -11.81 -3.94 -5.96
CA GLU A 18 -12.60 -3.22 -4.95
C GLU A 18 -13.09 -1.86 -5.47
N LEU A 19 -12.25 -1.15 -6.23
CA LEU A 19 -12.68 0.10 -6.88
C LEU A 19 -13.85 -0.13 -7.85
N TYR A 20 -13.81 -1.24 -8.60
CA TYR A 20 -14.91 -1.63 -9.47
C TYR A 20 -16.16 -2.06 -8.67
N ASN A 21 -16.02 -3.03 -7.75
CA ASN A 21 -17.14 -3.63 -7.03
C ASN A 21 -17.90 -2.62 -6.16
N LYS A 22 -17.16 -1.76 -5.45
CA LYS A 22 -17.74 -0.85 -4.45
C LYS A 22 -18.18 0.48 -5.05
N TYR A 23 -17.45 0.98 -6.06
CA TYR A 23 -17.65 2.32 -6.59
C TYR A 23 -17.98 2.37 -8.08
N GLY A 24 -18.05 1.21 -8.76
CA GLY A 24 -18.35 1.14 -10.20
C GLY A 24 -17.26 1.75 -11.08
N LEU A 25 -16.04 1.91 -10.57
CA LEU A 25 -14.93 2.54 -11.29
C LEU A 25 -14.30 1.54 -12.26
N ASP A 26 -14.75 1.55 -13.51
CA ASP A 26 -14.18 0.75 -14.60
C ASP A 26 -12.89 1.40 -15.13
N ILE A 27 -11.74 0.90 -14.67
CA ILE A 27 -10.42 1.43 -15.03
C ILE A 27 -9.95 0.83 -16.35
N LYS A 28 -9.71 1.72 -17.32
CA LYS A 28 -9.15 1.36 -18.63
C LYS A 28 -7.65 1.63 -18.67
N PHE A 29 -6.89 0.58 -18.98
CA PHE A 29 -5.43 0.61 -19.05
C PHE A 29 -4.92 0.99 -20.45
N ASP A 30 -3.78 1.66 -20.49
CA ASP A 30 -2.96 1.79 -21.69
C ASP A 30 -2.10 0.54 -21.92
N LYS A 31 -1.38 0.51 -23.04
CA LYS A 31 -0.48 -0.61 -23.41
C LYS A 31 0.67 -0.88 -22.42
N HIS A 32 0.88 0.03 -21.47
CA HIS A 32 1.91 -0.06 -20.43
C HIS A 32 1.30 -0.31 -19.04
N ASN A 33 0.02 -0.70 -18.97
CA ASN A 33 -0.73 -0.89 -17.73
C ASN A 33 -0.83 0.39 -16.87
N ASN A 34 -0.68 1.58 -17.46
CA ASN A 34 -1.03 2.82 -16.76
C ASN A 34 -2.48 3.17 -17.02
N PHE A 35 -3.05 4.05 -16.20
CA PHE A 35 -4.43 4.49 -16.37
C PHE A 35 -4.63 5.92 -15.89
N ARG A 36 -5.81 6.48 -16.13
CA ARG A 36 -6.23 7.75 -15.54
C ARG A 36 -7.36 7.51 -14.54
N LEU A 37 -7.25 8.16 -13.38
CA LEU A 37 -8.27 8.15 -12.34
C LEU A 37 -8.50 9.60 -11.90
N PHE A 38 -9.73 10.10 -11.99
CA PHE A 38 -10.09 11.49 -11.65
C PHE A 38 -9.17 12.54 -12.30
N GLY A 39 -8.83 12.35 -13.58
CA GLY A 39 -7.95 13.25 -14.34
C GLY A 39 -6.44 13.04 -14.10
N VAL A 40 -6.06 12.27 -13.09
CA VAL A 40 -4.66 12.01 -12.71
C VAL A 40 -4.14 10.76 -13.43
N LYS A 41 -2.95 10.86 -14.04
CA LYS A 41 -2.25 9.68 -14.57
C LYS A 41 -1.65 8.86 -13.41
N VAL A 42 -1.99 7.58 -13.38
CA VAL A 42 -1.51 6.59 -12.42
C VAL A 42 -0.57 5.63 -13.14
N ILE A 43 0.64 5.49 -12.61
CA ILE A 43 1.66 4.56 -13.09
C ILE A 43 1.79 3.41 -12.09
N GLN A 44 1.72 2.18 -12.58
CA GLN A 44 1.84 1.00 -11.73
C GLN A 44 3.32 0.61 -11.55
N THR A 45 3.69 0.16 -10.36
CA THR A 45 4.99 -0.46 -10.08
C THR A 45 4.84 -1.66 -9.15
N PHE A 46 5.69 -2.67 -9.33
CA PHE A 46 5.61 -3.92 -8.58
C PHE A 46 6.75 -4.01 -7.57
N THR A 47 6.41 -4.19 -6.30
CA THR A 47 7.36 -4.08 -5.20
C THR A 47 8.05 -5.40 -4.86
N GLY A 48 7.52 -6.55 -5.31
CA GLY A 48 8.11 -7.87 -5.08
C GLY A 48 9.40 -8.14 -5.88
N THR A 49 9.72 -7.29 -6.87
CA THR A 49 10.93 -7.44 -7.69
C THR A 49 11.57 -6.09 -8.03
N ILE A 50 12.91 -6.07 -8.09
CA ILE A 50 13.69 -4.88 -8.46
C ILE A 50 13.36 -4.40 -9.88
N ALA A 51 12.87 -5.29 -10.75
CA ALA A 51 12.42 -4.92 -12.08
C ALA A 51 11.31 -3.84 -12.07
N GLY A 52 10.53 -3.74 -10.99
CA GLY A 52 9.49 -2.72 -10.82
C GLY A 52 10.01 -1.28 -10.86
N LEU A 53 11.29 -1.06 -10.53
CA LEU A 53 11.95 0.25 -10.62
C LEU A 53 11.85 0.86 -12.02
N GLY A 54 11.91 0.02 -13.06
CA GLY A 54 11.91 0.47 -14.45
C GLY A 54 10.68 1.30 -14.82
N ALA A 55 9.52 1.03 -14.21
CA ALA A 55 8.27 1.74 -14.49
C ALA A 55 8.24 3.18 -13.95
N ILE A 56 9.01 3.45 -12.88
CA ILE A 56 8.96 4.73 -12.15
C ILE A 56 10.28 5.51 -12.22
N ARG A 57 11.35 4.90 -12.74
CA ARG A 57 12.65 5.55 -12.82
C ARG A 57 12.58 6.84 -13.65
N GLY A 58 13.13 7.92 -13.11
CA GLY A 58 13.18 9.22 -13.78
C GLY A 58 11.87 10.01 -13.77
N MET A 59 10.76 9.45 -13.26
CA MET A 59 9.50 10.19 -13.16
C MET A 59 9.49 11.12 -11.95
N THR A 60 8.67 12.18 -12.02
CA THR A 60 8.24 12.96 -10.85
C THR A 60 6.79 12.59 -10.53
N SER A 61 6.50 12.34 -9.26
CA SER A 61 5.15 12.06 -8.76
C SER A 61 4.76 13.04 -7.66
N TYR A 62 3.47 13.36 -7.61
CA TYR A 62 2.83 14.11 -6.53
C TYR A 62 2.26 13.19 -5.44
N GLY A 63 2.42 11.88 -5.59
CA GLY A 63 2.08 10.94 -4.53
C GLY A 63 2.11 9.49 -4.96
N ALA A 64 2.00 8.63 -3.95
CA ALA A 64 2.00 7.19 -4.11
C ALA A 64 1.04 6.53 -3.13
N TYR A 65 0.42 5.43 -3.58
CA TYR A 65 -0.22 4.46 -2.71
C TYR A 65 0.52 3.13 -2.84
N ILE A 66 0.92 2.52 -1.71
CA ILE A 66 1.71 1.29 -1.65
C ILE A 66 0.95 0.27 -0.80
N ASN A 67 0.38 -0.74 -1.44
CA ASN A 67 -0.31 -1.83 -0.77
C ASN A 67 0.67 -2.94 -0.33
N GLU A 68 0.45 -3.52 0.85
CA GLU A 68 1.27 -4.59 1.44
C GLU A 68 2.77 -4.21 1.52
N ALA A 69 3.07 -3.05 2.10
CA ALA A 69 4.41 -2.48 2.08
C ALA A 69 5.48 -3.33 2.80
N SER A 70 5.13 -4.19 3.77
CA SER A 70 6.09 -5.11 4.38
C SER A 70 6.63 -6.15 3.39
N LEU A 71 5.85 -6.52 2.38
CA LEU A 71 6.27 -7.47 1.34
C LEU A 71 7.16 -6.84 0.27
N ALA A 72 7.31 -5.51 0.29
CA ALA A 72 8.11 -4.79 -0.69
C ALA A 72 9.61 -5.05 -0.49
N LYS A 73 10.33 -5.15 -1.62
CA LYS A 73 11.79 -4.95 -1.59
C LYS A 73 12.08 -3.51 -1.17
N GLN A 74 12.92 -3.35 -0.16
CA GLN A 74 13.23 -2.05 0.43
C GLN A 74 13.75 -1.05 -0.62
N GLU A 75 14.54 -1.49 -1.60
CA GLU A 75 15.05 -0.60 -2.65
C GLU A 75 13.94 -0.05 -3.52
N VAL A 76 12.91 -0.85 -3.82
CA VAL A 76 11.75 -0.41 -4.61
C VAL A 76 10.92 0.60 -3.81
N PHE A 77 10.70 0.34 -2.52
CA PHE A 77 10.02 1.27 -1.64
C PHE A 77 10.74 2.62 -1.54
N LYS A 78 12.07 2.60 -1.33
CA LYS A 78 12.90 3.81 -1.27
C LYS A 78 12.91 4.57 -2.60
N GLU A 79 12.89 3.88 -3.74
CA GLU A 79 12.74 4.55 -5.03
C GLU A 79 11.36 5.22 -5.17
N ILE A 80 10.26 4.57 -4.77
CA ILE A 80 8.93 5.19 -4.81
C ILE A 80 8.92 6.51 -4.02
N ILE A 81 9.54 6.51 -2.83
CA ILE A 81 9.70 7.72 -2.02
C ILE A 81 10.50 8.79 -2.78
N SER A 82 11.63 8.41 -3.39
CA SER A 82 12.50 9.34 -4.13
C SER A 82 11.80 10.00 -5.31
N ARG A 83 10.82 9.32 -5.94
CA ARG A 83 10.01 9.87 -7.03
C ARG A 83 8.89 10.80 -6.57
N CYS A 84 8.52 10.79 -5.29
CA CYS A 84 7.47 11.64 -4.74
C CYS A 84 8.01 13.03 -4.37
N SER A 85 8.56 13.75 -5.35
CA SER A 85 9.21 15.05 -5.19
C SER A 85 8.36 16.25 -5.61
N GLY A 86 7.13 16.04 -6.11
CA GLY A 86 6.22 17.12 -6.44
C GLY A 86 5.83 17.96 -5.20
N THR A 87 5.60 19.26 -5.39
CA THR A 87 5.16 20.13 -4.29
C THR A 87 3.88 19.59 -3.66
N GLY A 88 3.90 19.42 -2.33
CA GLY A 88 2.77 18.87 -1.59
C GLY A 88 2.59 17.36 -1.72
N ALA A 89 3.60 16.63 -2.20
CA ALA A 89 3.47 15.19 -2.38
C ALA A 89 3.13 14.44 -1.09
N ARG A 90 2.33 13.38 -1.23
CA ARG A 90 1.91 12.51 -0.12
C ARG A 90 2.06 11.05 -0.50
N ILE A 91 2.54 10.25 0.46
CA ILE A 91 2.66 8.81 0.32
C ILE A 91 1.73 8.18 1.34
N ILE A 92 0.92 7.23 0.88
CA ILE A 92 0.09 6.38 1.71
C ILE A 92 0.58 4.96 1.53
N PHE A 93 0.74 4.22 2.60
CA PHE A 93 0.98 2.80 2.53
C PHE A 93 0.16 2.07 3.60
N ASP A 94 -0.26 0.87 3.28
CA ASP A 94 -0.84 -0.08 4.22
C ASP A 94 0.02 -1.33 4.27
N THR A 95 -0.08 -2.05 5.38
CA THR A 95 0.64 -3.29 5.60
C THR A 95 0.02 -4.06 6.75
N ASN A 96 0.15 -5.38 6.71
CA ASN A 96 0.01 -6.20 7.90
C ASN A 96 1.34 -6.23 8.67
N PRO A 97 1.31 -6.45 10.01
CA PRO A 97 2.53 -6.62 10.80
C PRO A 97 3.41 -7.76 10.25
N ASP A 98 4.71 -7.52 10.28
CA ASP A 98 5.76 -8.51 9.99
C ASP A 98 6.71 -8.58 11.20
N ASN A 99 7.83 -9.27 11.07
CA ASN A 99 8.86 -9.37 12.09
C ASN A 99 9.23 -7.98 12.67
N PRO A 100 9.47 -7.89 13.99
CA PRO A 100 9.71 -6.60 14.67
C PRO A 100 11.00 -5.92 14.21
N GLU A 101 11.91 -6.66 13.58
CA GLU A 101 13.17 -6.15 13.06
C GLU A 101 13.07 -5.59 11.63
N HIS A 102 11.86 -5.64 11.03
CA HIS A 102 11.63 -5.25 9.64
C HIS A 102 11.93 -3.77 9.41
N TRP A 103 12.58 -3.46 8.29
CA TRP A 103 13.00 -2.10 7.95
C TRP A 103 11.83 -1.11 7.90
N LEU A 104 10.66 -1.53 7.41
CA LEU A 104 9.47 -0.67 7.31
C LEU A 104 9.05 -0.18 8.70
N LYS A 105 9.13 -1.07 9.71
CA LYS A 105 8.78 -0.73 11.09
C LYS A 105 9.78 0.28 11.66
N LYS A 106 11.07 -0.05 11.62
CA LYS A 106 12.14 0.76 12.24
C LYS A 106 12.34 2.11 11.57
N GLU A 107 12.32 2.16 10.24
CA GLU A 107 12.64 3.36 9.47
C GLU A 107 11.43 4.29 9.28
N TYR A 108 10.20 3.79 9.39
CA TYR A 108 8.99 4.57 9.09
C TYR A 108 7.95 4.53 10.20
N ILE A 109 7.45 3.35 10.59
CA ILE A 109 6.33 3.24 11.54
C ILE A 109 6.74 3.75 12.93
N ASP A 110 7.85 3.27 13.47
CA ASP A 110 8.36 3.69 14.79
C ASP A 110 8.79 5.16 14.78
N GLN A 111 9.21 5.68 13.62
CA GLN A 111 9.60 7.08 13.46
C GLN A 111 8.39 8.03 13.51
N ALA A 112 7.15 7.56 13.37
CA ALA A 112 5.97 8.41 13.45
C ALA A 112 5.82 9.12 14.81
N ALA A 113 6.38 8.55 15.88
CA ALA A 113 6.34 9.16 17.21
C ALA A 113 7.25 10.41 17.34
N VAL A 114 8.28 10.53 16.49
CA VAL A 114 9.30 11.59 16.57
C VAL A 114 9.36 12.47 15.32
N ASN A 115 8.92 11.94 14.17
CA ASN A 115 8.91 12.62 12.89
C ASN A 115 7.49 13.11 12.56
N GLY A 116 7.24 14.41 12.74
CA GLY A 116 5.94 15.03 12.46
C GLY A 116 5.47 14.97 10.99
N ASN A 117 6.28 14.45 10.07
CA ASN A 117 5.88 14.22 8.68
C ASN A 117 5.26 12.84 8.44
N ILE A 118 5.26 11.96 9.44
CA ILE A 118 4.70 10.60 9.33
C ILE A 118 3.51 10.50 10.26
N LEU A 119 2.38 10.06 9.72
CA LEU A 119 1.19 9.68 10.48
C LEU A 119 1.08 8.15 10.45
N SER A 120 0.94 7.54 11.62
CA SER A 120 0.75 6.09 11.76
C SER A 120 -0.59 5.82 12.45
N PHE A 121 -1.37 4.94 11.86
CA PHE A 121 -2.67 4.50 12.38
C PHE A 121 -2.63 2.98 12.52
N HIS A 122 -3.11 2.47 13.65
CA HIS A 122 -3.21 1.04 13.91
C HIS A 122 -4.68 0.62 13.85
N PHE A 123 -4.99 -0.37 13.03
CA PHE A 123 -6.34 -0.92 12.88
C PHE A 123 -6.35 -2.37 13.36
N THR A 124 -7.43 -2.70 14.06
CA THR A 124 -7.73 -4.03 14.61
C THR A 124 -9.00 -4.60 13.98
N LEU A 125 -9.30 -5.87 14.26
CA LEU A 125 -10.56 -6.48 13.82
C LEU A 125 -11.80 -5.78 14.41
N ASN A 126 -11.66 -5.13 15.57
CA ASN A 126 -12.77 -4.44 16.24
C ASN A 126 -13.16 -3.14 15.52
N ASP A 127 -12.25 -2.56 14.75
CA ASP A 127 -12.51 -1.34 13.97
C ASP A 127 -13.38 -1.60 12.73
N ASN A 128 -13.52 -2.87 12.31
CA ASN A 128 -14.34 -3.25 11.18
C ASN A 128 -15.80 -3.52 11.58
N THR A 129 -16.63 -2.49 11.42
CA THR A 129 -18.06 -2.51 11.74
C THR A 129 -18.92 -3.36 10.80
N PHE A 130 -18.37 -3.82 9.67
CA PHE A 130 -19.10 -4.66 8.70
C PHE A 130 -18.95 -6.17 8.96
N LEU A 131 -17.99 -6.58 9.80
CA LEU A 131 -17.82 -7.99 10.14
C LEU A 131 -18.98 -8.47 11.03
N SER A 132 -19.41 -9.72 10.82
CA SER A 132 -20.35 -10.38 11.75
C SER A 132 -19.64 -10.79 13.03
N ASP A 133 -20.38 -10.86 14.15
CA ASP A 133 -19.85 -11.35 15.43
C ASP A 133 -19.30 -12.77 15.32
N ARG A 134 -19.98 -13.62 14.52
CA ARG A 134 -19.51 -14.98 14.25
C ARG A 134 -18.13 -14.98 13.60
N TYR A 135 -17.93 -14.13 12.60
CA TYR A 135 -16.65 -14.02 11.90
C TYR A 135 -15.54 -13.50 12.83
N ARG A 136 -15.80 -12.43 13.58
CA ARG A 136 -14.85 -11.90 14.58
C ARG A 136 -14.41 -12.96 15.58
N LYS A 137 -15.37 -13.68 16.17
CA LYS A 137 -15.09 -14.75 17.15
C LYS A 137 -14.27 -15.88 16.54
N ASN A 138 -14.56 -16.28 15.30
CA ASN A 138 -13.82 -17.34 14.63
C ASN A 138 -12.37 -16.95 14.35
N ILE A 139 -12.11 -15.72 13.89
CA ILE A 139 -10.74 -15.25 13.64
C ILE A 139 -9.98 -15.12 14.96
N MET A 140 -10.57 -14.51 15.99
CA MET A 140 -9.95 -14.40 17.32
C MET A 140 -9.59 -15.75 17.92
N ALA A 141 -10.42 -16.79 17.72
CA ALA A 141 -10.14 -18.14 18.19
C ALA A 141 -9.04 -18.86 17.39
N ALA A 142 -8.86 -18.51 16.12
CA ALA A 142 -7.86 -19.10 15.23
C ALA A 142 -6.49 -18.41 15.31
N THR A 143 -6.45 -17.14 15.73
CA THR A 143 -5.22 -16.36 15.88
C THR A 143 -4.58 -16.62 17.26
N PRO A 144 -3.32 -17.10 17.33
CA PRO A 144 -2.64 -17.34 18.60
C PRO A 144 -2.56 -16.08 19.46
N SER A 145 -2.74 -16.24 20.78
CA SER A 145 -2.57 -15.15 21.74
C SER A 145 -1.19 -14.51 21.62
N GLY A 146 -1.12 -13.24 21.19
CA GLY A 146 0.12 -12.48 20.98
C GLY A 146 0.28 -11.91 19.56
N MET A 147 -0.51 -12.38 18.59
CA MET A 147 -0.68 -11.72 17.28
C MET A 147 -1.88 -10.78 17.40
N PHE A 148 -1.62 -9.52 17.72
CA PHE A 148 -2.60 -8.54 18.19
C PHE A 148 -3.82 -8.39 17.27
N TYR A 149 -4.99 -8.68 17.84
CA TYR A 149 -6.27 -8.01 17.61
C TYR A 149 -6.47 -6.91 18.65
#